data_AF-A0A3D0XCY1-F1
#
_entry.id   AF-A0A3D0XCY1-F1
#
_cell.length_a   1.000
_cell.length_b   1.000
_cell.length_c   1.000
_cell.angle_alpha   90.00
_cell.angle_beta   90.00
_cell.angle_gamma   90.00
#
_symmetry.space_group_name_H-M   'P 1'
#
loop_
_entity.id
_entity.type
_entity.pdbx_description
1 polymer ?
#
loop_
_entity_poly.entity_id
_entity_poly.type
_entity_poly.pdbx_seq_one_letter_code
_entity_poly.pdbx_strand_id
1 'polypeptide(L)'
;MHQRFHQRNLLTLPFAMAAIASAWAQDGQLTIQRHADPSYVTLNAEALPGGRNHALWFSEDMQHWYPAASAQGSSLEYLDQGGVDERFFALRSQLPAEVEPSEDWKDQVTLDEDPFWVSFKATDQDPFLGPPTDEKETAWIKFSILMEDLSRVYFQNGKALPFHYDFGTRYLPRLKDLSYLEFDAGTLYRSGQKAILGSVFYSSKHQEYAIQFVGQDALPAETVAFLYHLVDASIVKPEPLTQLKGFYMPTYEQSHLDPRALHTLQQADISLASPLRWESPGDAVYAFGWAMGRLTYVQADQIDQAYRDGELKATDILLTDAVPAEVPRVAGLITFSPTTPNSHVAILSRNFGIPFYHESHPVTQAELQQSVGGTLMLRTTEGWGINRSASATVHFSLLEDPIPSAVSDAIETLKQPQALRFKPMARTGALTLNMDEVSPSDIDRVGGKAAHFSFLSRYGDESIPSPSLAITFDLWQDFMLQPMGQDLTLQAWIAHRLEEA
;
A
#
# COMPACT_ATOMS: atom_id res chain seq x y z
N MET A 1 -58.64 6.27 -49.85
CA MET A 1 -57.20 6.27 -49.54
C MET A 1 -57.07 6.71 -48.08
N HIS A 2 -57.09 5.75 -47.17
CA HIS A 2 -57.20 5.95 -45.72
C HIS A 2 -55.85 5.70 -45.06
N GLN A 3 -55.38 6.64 -44.23
CA GLN A 3 -54.53 6.33 -43.08
C GLN A 3 -54.92 7.28 -41.95
N ARG A 4 -55.58 6.74 -40.93
CA ARG A 4 -55.83 7.37 -39.63
C ARG A 4 -54.94 6.67 -38.62
N PHE A 5 -54.18 7.47 -37.87
CA PHE A 5 -53.55 7.07 -36.62
C PHE A 5 -54.62 6.74 -35.59
N HIS A 6 -54.50 5.59 -34.91
CA HIS A 6 -55.16 5.34 -33.63
C HIS A 6 -54.21 4.65 -32.66
N GLN A 7 -54.15 5.23 -31.46
CA GLN A 7 -53.58 4.67 -30.24
C GLN A 7 -54.13 3.28 -29.94
N ARG A 8 -53.30 2.41 -29.35
CA ARG A 8 -53.75 1.34 -28.46
C ARG A 8 -52.73 1.10 -27.36
N ASN A 9 -53.23 1.17 -26.12
CA ASN A 9 -52.59 0.74 -24.89
C ASN A 9 -51.99 -0.67 -25.03
N LEU A 10 -50.78 -0.85 -24.52
CA LEU A 10 -50.22 -2.16 -24.22
C LEU A 10 -49.69 -2.14 -22.79
N LEU A 11 -50.37 -2.95 -21.97
CA LEU A 11 -49.98 -3.31 -20.61
C LEU A 11 -48.56 -3.87 -20.61
N THR A 12 -47.75 -3.38 -19.67
CA THR A 12 -46.46 -3.96 -19.28
C THR A 12 -46.70 -5.28 -18.53
N LEU A 13 -46.36 -6.39 -19.18
CA LEU A 13 -46.12 -7.68 -18.54
C LEU A 13 -44.63 -7.78 -18.19
N PRO A 14 -44.24 -8.24 -16.98
CA PRO A 14 -42.84 -8.39 -16.63
C PRO A 14 -42.23 -9.57 -17.39
N PHE A 15 -41.06 -9.35 -17.98
CA PHE A 15 -40.23 -10.37 -18.60
C PHE A 15 -39.75 -11.37 -17.55
N ALA A 16 -40.14 -12.63 -17.70
CA ALA A 16 -39.48 -13.74 -17.04
C ALA A 16 -38.12 -13.97 -17.73
N MET A 17 -37.02 -13.71 -17.03
CA MET A 17 -35.71 -14.20 -17.44
C MET A 17 -35.64 -15.71 -17.16
N ALA A 18 -35.70 -16.50 -18.23
CA ALA A 18 -35.44 -17.93 -18.19
C ALA A 18 -33.93 -18.14 -18.02
N ALA A 19 -33.51 -18.73 -16.91
CA ALA A 19 -32.16 -19.24 -16.73
C ALA A 19 -31.93 -20.39 -17.73
N ILE A 20 -31.02 -20.19 -18.68
CA ILE A 20 -30.55 -21.26 -19.56
C ILE A 20 -29.53 -22.07 -18.76
N ALA A 21 -29.99 -23.18 -18.18
CA ALA A 21 -29.12 -24.20 -17.60
C ALA A 21 -28.57 -25.08 -18.74
N SER A 22 -27.33 -24.83 -19.14
CA SER A 22 -26.54 -25.78 -19.93
C SER A 22 -25.69 -26.64 -18.99
N ALA A 23 -26.03 -27.93 -18.97
CA ALA A 23 -25.57 -28.94 -18.02
C ALA A 23 -24.09 -29.32 -18.16
N TRP A 24 -23.34 -29.21 -17.06
CA TRP A 24 -22.14 -29.99 -16.75
C TRP A 24 -22.16 -30.27 -15.23
N ALA A 25 -22.33 -31.54 -14.84
CA ALA A 25 -22.24 -32.15 -13.49
C ALA A 25 -22.68 -31.32 -12.26
N GLN A 26 -23.82 -31.68 -11.66
CA GLN A 26 -24.34 -31.10 -10.40
C GLN A 26 -23.51 -31.56 -9.19
N ASP A 27 -22.61 -30.70 -8.72
CA ASP A 27 -22.06 -30.73 -7.36
C ASP A 27 -22.61 -29.51 -6.60
N GLY A 28 -23.49 -29.74 -5.61
CA GLY A 28 -24.13 -28.69 -4.80
C GLY A 28 -25.24 -27.90 -5.52
N GLN A 29 -26.37 -27.66 -4.85
CA GLN A 29 -27.43 -26.79 -5.37
C GLN A 29 -27.30 -25.41 -4.74
N LEU A 30 -26.92 -24.39 -5.53
CA LEU A 30 -26.95 -22.99 -5.11
C LEU A 30 -28.35 -22.40 -5.36
N THR A 31 -28.98 -21.91 -4.30
CA THR A 31 -30.29 -21.26 -4.33
C THR A 31 -30.17 -19.83 -3.83
N ILE A 32 -30.98 -18.93 -4.40
CA ILE A 32 -31.03 -17.52 -4.01
C ILE A 32 -32.43 -17.24 -3.48
N GLN A 33 -32.50 -16.84 -2.22
CA GLN A 33 -33.71 -16.39 -1.56
C GLN A 33 -33.71 -14.87 -1.47
N ARG A 34 -34.68 -14.24 -2.15
CA ARG A 34 -34.92 -12.80 -2.03
C ARG A 34 -35.78 -12.50 -0.81
N HIS A 35 -35.35 -11.53 -0.01
CA HIS A 35 -36.09 -11.06 1.16
C HIS A 35 -37.11 -9.99 0.79
N ALA A 36 -38.01 -9.66 1.73
CA ALA A 36 -38.97 -8.58 1.56
C ALA A 36 -38.30 -7.21 1.45
N ASP A 37 -37.17 -7.03 2.15
CA ASP A 37 -36.25 -5.93 1.90
C ASP A 37 -35.33 -6.30 0.72
N PRO A 38 -35.40 -5.59 -0.41
CA PRO A 38 -34.64 -5.90 -1.61
C PRO A 38 -33.13 -5.65 -1.46
N SER A 39 -32.69 -5.06 -0.34
CA SER A 39 -31.28 -4.83 -0.04
C SER A 39 -30.54 -6.12 0.33
N TYR A 40 -31.27 -7.22 0.54
CA TYR A 40 -30.71 -8.48 1.03
C TYR A 40 -31.13 -9.68 0.16
N VAL A 41 -30.17 -10.58 -0.06
CA VAL A 41 -30.46 -11.96 -0.47
C VAL A 41 -29.70 -12.94 0.40
N THR A 42 -30.32 -14.09 0.65
CA THR A 42 -29.60 -15.24 1.18
C THR A 42 -29.26 -16.19 0.05
N LEU A 43 -27.99 -16.54 -0.07
CA LEU A 43 -27.50 -17.62 -0.89
C LEU A 43 -27.33 -18.87 -0.02
N ASN A 44 -27.99 -19.95 -0.41
CA ASN A 44 -27.88 -21.25 0.23
C ASN A 44 -27.32 -22.26 -0.74
N ALA A 45 -26.18 -22.85 -0.40
CA ALA A 45 -25.63 -24.01 -1.08
C ALA A 45 -25.86 -25.24 -0.20
N GLU A 46 -26.51 -26.26 -0.75
CA GLU A 46 -26.79 -27.53 -0.07
C GLU A 46 -26.22 -28.71 -0.85
N ALA A 47 -26.10 -29.86 -0.18
CA ALA A 47 -25.55 -31.10 -0.74
C ALA A 47 -24.12 -30.93 -1.31
N LEU A 48 -23.30 -30.14 -0.63
CA LEU A 48 -21.91 -29.92 -0.98
C LEU A 48 -21.09 -31.21 -0.81
N PRO A 49 -20.29 -31.62 -1.81
CA PRO A 49 -19.48 -32.84 -1.71
C PRO A 49 -18.44 -32.79 -0.58
N GLY A 50 -18.44 -33.80 0.30
CA GLY A 50 -17.43 -33.89 1.37
C GLY A 50 -15.99 -34.04 0.85
N GLY A 51 -15.02 -33.67 1.69
CA GLY A 51 -13.59 -33.76 1.36
C GLY A 51 -13.09 -32.66 0.41
N ARG A 52 -13.90 -31.62 0.19
CA ARG A 52 -13.57 -30.44 -0.61
C ARG A 52 -13.78 -29.18 0.20
N ASN A 53 -13.10 -28.13 -0.23
CA ASN A 53 -13.33 -26.77 0.25
C ASN A 53 -14.26 -26.08 -0.74
N HIS A 54 -15.38 -25.60 -0.24
CA HIS A 54 -16.37 -24.86 -1.01
C HIS A 54 -16.19 -23.38 -0.69
N ALA A 55 -16.22 -22.55 -1.72
CA ALA A 55 -16.16 -21.10 -1.57
C ALA A 55 -17.23 -20.46 -2.43
N LEU A 56 -17.98 -19.53 -1.84
CA LEU A 56 -18.87 -18.64 -2.55
C LEU A 56 -18.09 -17.40 -2.99
N TRP A 57 -18.19 -17.11 -4.27
CA TRP A 57 -17.58 -15.95 -4.91
C TRP A 57 -18.66 -15.05 -5.45
N PHE A 58 -18.42 -13.74 -5.41
CA PHE A 58 -19.27 -12.75 -6.06
C PHE A 58 -18.47 -11.92 -7.07
N SER A 59 -19.18 -11.29 -7.98
CA SER A 59 -18.65 -10.37 -8.98
C SER A 59 -19.70 -9.32 -9.32
N GLU A 60 -19.28 -8.08 -9.53
CA GLU A 60 -20.15 -6.99 -9.98
C GLU A 60 -20.10 -6.81 -11.50
N ASP A 61 -19.07 -7.33 -12.16
CA ASP A 61 -18.80 -7.09 -13.59
C ASP A 61 -18.52 -8.37 -14.40
N MET A 62 -18.61 -9.55 -13.76
CA MET A 62 -18.20 -10.87 -14.27
C MET A 62 -16.71 -11.03 -14.62
N GLN A 63 -15.91 -9.98 -14.50
CA GLN A 63 -14.47 -9.99 -14.78
C GLN A 63 -13.68 -10.23 -13.51
N HIS A 64 -14.05 -9.56 -12.43
CA HIS A 64 -13.38 -9.63 -11.14
C HIS A 64 -14.23 -10.44 -10.16
N TRP A 65 -13.67 -11.51 -9.64
CA TRP A 65 -14.35 -12.43 -8.73
C TRP A 65 -13.69 -12.38 -7.37
N TYR A 66 -14.50 -12.21 -6.33
CA TYR A 66 -14.03 -12.07 -4.96
C TYR A 66 -14.67 -13.10 -4.04
N PRO A 67 -13.94 -13.65 -3.07
CA PRO A 67 -14.52 -14.58 -2.12
C PRO A 67 -15.37 -13.82 -1.09
N ALA A 68 -16.47 -14.46 -0.70
CA ALA A 68 -17.43 -13.94 0.27
C ALA A 68 -17.71 -14.90 1.43
N ALA A 69 -17.59 -16.21 1.20
CA ALA A 69 -17.78 -17.23 2.23
C ALA A 69 -17.07 -18.53 1.84
N SER A 70 -16.74 -19.37 2.82
CA SER A 70 -16.26 -20.73 2.57
C SER A 70 -16.85 -21.73 3.57
N ALA A 71 -16.89 -23.00 3.18
CA ALA A 71 -17.33 -24.11 4.00
C ALA A 71 -16.59 -25.40 3.61
N GLN A 72 -16.30 -26.23 4.62
CA GLN A 72 -15.84 -27.62 4.44
C GLN A 72 -16.97 -28.64 4.68
N GLY A 73 -18.16 -28.16 5.07
CA GLY A 73 -19.33 -28.97 5.38
C GLY A 73 -20.24 -29.19 4.15
N SER A 74 -21.39 -29.85 4.40
CA SER A 74 -22.37 -30.17 3.35
C SER A 74 -23.26 -29.00 2.94
N SER A 75 -23.15 -27.85 3.60
CA SER A 75 -23.93 -26.66 3.31
C SER A 75 -23.17 -25.37 3.60
N LEU A 76 -23.57 -24.31 2.92
CA LEU A 76 -23.07 -22.94 3.11
C LEU A 76 -24.26 -21.98 2.98
N GLU A 77 -24.42 -21.10 3.96
CA GLU A 77 -25.38 -20.01 3.94
C GLU A 77 -24.62 -18.69 3.95
N TYR A 78 -25.02 -17.75 3.10
CA TYR A 78 -24.43 -16.43 3.01
C TYR A 78 -25.51 -15.36 2.80
N LEU A 79 -25.50 -14.32 3.62
CA LEU A 79 -26.36 -13.16 3.49
C LEU A 79 -25.60 -12.06 2.72
N ASP A 80 -25.96 -11.84 1.46
CA ASP A 80 -25.45 -10.72 0.68
C ASP A 80 -26.31 -9.48 0.97
N GLN A 81 -25.65 -8.37 1.30
CA GLN A 81 -26.27 -7.06 1.56
C GLN A 81 -25.95 -6.09 0.41
N GLY A 82 -25.70 -6.64 -0.77
CA GLY A 82 -24.85 -6.09 -1.80
C GLY A 82 -25.48 -5.16 -2.82
N GLY A 83 -26.70 -4.65 -2.62
CA GLY A 83 -27.43 -3.97 -3.69
C GLY A 83 -27.68 -4.95 -4.83
N VAL A 84 -28.67 -5.82 -4.62
CA VAL A 84 -28.73 -7.17 -5.21
C VAL A 84 -29.08 -7.20 -6.71
N ASP A 85 -29.39 -6.05 -7.32
CA ASP A 85 -29.86 -6.04 -8.70
C ASP A 85 -28.74 -6.19 -9.75
N GLU A 86 -27.45 -6.16 -9.36
CA GLU A 86 -26.30 -6.17 -10.30
C GLU A 86 -25.13 -7.09 -9.90
N ARG A 87 -25.33 -8.12 -9.06
CA ARG A 87 -24.26 -9.06 -8.66
C ARG A 87 -24.41 -10.47 -9.22
N PHE A 88 -23.27 -11.06 -9.58
CA PHE A 88 -23.12 -12.44 -10.03
C PHE A 88 -22.49 -13.28 -8.92
N PHE A 89 -22.93 -14.53 -8.78
CA PHE A 89 -22.40 -15.45 -7.77
C PHE A 89 -21.93 -16.75 -8.41
N ALA A 90 -20.85 -17.30 -7.86
CA ALA A 90 -20.31 -18.60 -8.27
C ALA A 90 -19.91 -19.39 -7.03
N LEU A 91 -20.35 -20.65 -6.99
CA LEU A 91 -19.86 -21.61 -6.02
C LEU A 91 -18.69 -22.38 -6.65
N ARG A 92 -17.54 -22.36 -5.99
CA ARG A 92 -16.34 -23.10 -6.40
C ARG A 92 -16.04 -24.18 -5.39
N SER A 93 -15.80 -25.40 -5.86
CA SER A 93 -15.45 -26.55 -5.02
C SER A 93 -14.08 -27.07 -5.44
N GLN A 94 -13.13 -27.10 -4.52
CA GLN A 94 -11.75 -27.48 -4.80
C GLN A 94 -11.25 -28.49 -3.77
N LEU A 95 -10.25 -29.28 -4.14
CA LEU A 95 -9.53 -30.08 -3.16
C LEU A 95 -8.70 -29.14 -2.27
N PRO A 96 -8.54 -29.44 -0.96
CA PRO A 96 -7.63 -28.69 -0.11
C PRO A 96 -6.23 -28.64 -0.72
N ALA A 97 -5.54 -27.52 -0.56
CA ALA A 97 -4.17 -27.39 -1.02
C ALA A 97 -3.27 -28.33 -0.22
N GLU A 98 -2.47 -29.12 -0.94
CA GLU A 98 -1.42 -29.96 -0.34
C GLU A 98 -0.17 -29.11 -0.13
N VAL A 99 0.16 -28.86 1.13
CA VAL A 99 1.38 -28.14 1.54
C VAL A 99 2.18 -29.05 2.47
N GLU A 100 3.45 -29.25 2.14
CA GLU A 100 4.34 -30.08 2.97
C GLU A 100 4.53 -29.42 4.36
N PRO A 101 4.33 -30.16 5.46
CA PRO A 101 4.60 -29.64 6.80
C PRO A 101 6.05 -29.18 6.94
N SER A 102 6.25 -28.07 7.64
CA SER A 102 7.57 -27.49 7.92
C SER A 102 7.56 -26.80 9.28
N GLU A 103 8.73 -26.62 9.89
CA GLU A 103 8.89 -25.78 11.08
C GLU A 103 8.78 -24.27 10.75
N ASP A 104 8.83 -23.93 9.47
CA ASP A 104 8.80 -22.55 8.98
C ASP A 104 7.40 -22.00 8.70
N TRP A 105 6.36 -22.82 8.86
CA TRP A 105 4.98 -22.37 8.75
C TRP A 105 4.01 -23.20 9.61
N LYS A 106 2.83 -22.64 9.89
CA LYS A 106 1.72 -23.36 10.53
C LYS A 106 0.37 -22.71 10.19
N ASP A 107 -0.71 -23.39 10.51
CA ASP A 107 -2.08 -22.97 10.21
C ASP A 107 -2.82 -22.31 11.39
N GLN A 108 -2.24 -22.33 12.59
CA GLN A 108 -2.74 -21.62 13.77
C GLN A 108 -1.60 -20.98 14.57
N VAL A 109 -1.85 -19.78 15.11
CA VAL A 109 -0.91 -19.06 15.99
C VAL A 109 -1.55 -18.73 17.33
N THR A 110 -0.75 -18.56 18.37
CA THR A 110 -1.22 -18.16 19.71
C THR A 110 -0.78 -16.73 20.01
N LEU A 111 -1.68 -15.86 20.51
CA LEU A 111 -1.33 -14.43 20.66
C LEU A 111 -0.19 -14.13 21.65
N ASP A 112 -0.05 -14.89 22.73
CA ASP A 112 0.87 -14.59 23.83
C ASP A 112 2.27 -15.21 23.70
N GLU A 113 2.35 -16.50 23.39
CA GLU A 113 3.60 -17.28 23.43
C GLU A 113 3.91 -18.00 22.10
N ASP A 114 3.72 -17.32 20.97
CA ASP A 114 4.11 -17.89 19.68
C ASP A 114 5.61 -17.73 19.36
N PRO A 115 6.31 -18.80 18.93
CA PRO A 115 7.67 -18.67 18.42
C PRO A 115 7.76 -17.84 17.13
N PHE A 116 6.68 -17.65 16.37
CA PHE A 116 6.69 -16.93 15.10
C PHE A 116 6.64 -15.41 15.28
N TRP A 117 6.30 -14.90 16.47
CA TRP A 117 6.28 -13.45 16.73
C TRP A 117 7.66 -12.83 16.45
N VAL A 118 7.65 -11.88 15.52
CA VAL A 118 8.76 -10.96 15.28
C VAL A 118 8.41 -9.64 15.95
N SER A 119 9.36 -9.04 16.65
CA SER A 119 9.22 -7.70 17.21
C SER A 119 10.35 -6.82 16.71
N PHE A 120 10.15 -5.51 16.71
CA PHE A 120 11.27 -4.60 16.60
C PHE A 120 12.17 -4.85 17.80
N LYS A 121 13.40 -5.29 17.54
CA LYS A 121 14.48 -5.12 18.50
C LYS A 121 15.11 -3.80 18.11
N ALA A 122 15.00 -2.78 18.96
CA ALA A 122 15.95 -1.69 18.89
C ALA A 122 17.32 -2.34 19.10
N THR A 123 18.07 -2.50 18.01
CA THR A 123 19.42 -3.05 18.08
C THR A 123 20.33 -1.93 18.57
N ASP A 124 21.37 -2.27 19.33
CA ASP A 124 22.40 -1.36 19.85
C ASP A 124 23.23 -0.62 18.76
N GLN A 125 22.74 -0.57 17.51
CA GLN A 125 23.45 -0.10 16.33
C GLN A 125 22.56 0.74 15.39
N ASP A 126 21.26 0.92 15.66
CA ASP A 126 20.45 1.86 14.88
C ASP A 126 20.45 3.24 15.58
N PRO A 127 21.28 4.21 15.15
CA PRO A 127 21.34 5.54 15.76
C PRO A 127 20.01 6.31 15.69
N PHE A 128 19.00 5.81 14.97
CA PHE A 128 17.69 6.43 14.82
C PHE A 128 16.60 5.85 15.73
N LEU A 129 16.78 4.64 16.29
CA LEU A 129 15.74 3.96 17.09
C LEU A 129 15.93 4.09 18.61
N GLY A 130 16.96 4.82 19.05
CA GLY A 130 17.27 4.98 20.47
C GLY A 130 17.81 3.70 21.13
N PRO A 131 18.12 3.75 22.43
CA PRO A 131 18.56 2.57 23.17
C PRO A 131 17.46 1.49 23.19
N PRO A 132 17.83 0.20 23.21
CA PRO A 132 16.85 -0.87 23.34
C PRO A 132 15.98 -0.69 24.57
N THR A 133 14.67 -0.75 24.40
CA THR A 133 13.72 -0.92 25.49
C THR A 133 13.41 -2.42 25.61
N ASP A 134 13.32 -2.93 26.84
CA ASP A 134 12.90 -4.32 27.10
C ASP A 134 11.39 -4.52 26.87
N GLU A 135 10.64 -3.46 26.54
CA GLU A 135 9.22 -3.51 26.25
C GLU A 135 9.00 -3.97 24.79
N LYS A 136 8.46 -5.18 24.60
CA LYS A 136 7.92 -5.64 23.31
C LYS A 136 6.63 -4.86 22.99
N GLU A 137 6.74 -3.60 22.58
CA GLU A 137 5.56 -2.73 22.41
C GLU A 137 4.60 -3.25 21.32
N THR A 138 5.12 -3.85 20.26
CA THR A 138 4.33 -4.47 19.18
C THR A 138 5.11 -5.62 18.53
N ALA A 139 4.41 -6.73 18.27
CA ALA A 139 4.93 -7.86 17.50
C ALA A 139 4.03 -8.15 16.29
N TRP A 140 4.57 -8.83 15.27
CA TRP A 140 3.82 -9.25 14.10
C TRP A 140 4.15 -10.69 13.67
N ILE A 141 3.17 -11.34 13.03
CA ILE A 141 3.32 -12.59 12.26
C ILE A 141 2.72 -12.35 10.88
N LYS A 142 3.50 -12.63 9.85
CA LYS A 142 3.05 -12.56 8.46
C LYS A 142 2.25 -13.82 8.10
N PHE A 143 1.26 -13.69 7.23
CA PHE A 143 0.49 -14.82 6.73
C PHE A 143 0.20 -14.72 5.23
N SER A 144 -0.23 -15.84 4.66
CA SER A 144 -0.75 -15.91 3.30
C SER A 144 -2.01 -16.79 3.24
N ILE A 145 -2.94 -16.45 2.36
CA ILE A 145 -4.16 -17.23 2.10
C ILE A 145 -4.19 -17.55 0.61
N LEU A 146 -4.31 -18.82 0.25
CA LEU A 146 -4.37 -19.24 -1.15
C LEU A 146 -5.77 -18.98 -1.73
N MET A 147 -5.84 -18.37 -2.91
CA MET A 147 -7.12 -18.11 -3.57
C MET A 147 -7.81 -19.41 -4.05
N GLU A 148 -7.05 -20.49 -4.23
CA GLU A 148 -7.59 -21.82 -4.53
C GLU A 148 -8.07 -22.58 -3.28
N ASP A 149 -7.58 -22.21 -2.10
CA ASP A 149 -7.92 -22.84 -0.82
C ASP A 149 -8.18 -21.81 0.28
N LEU A 150 -9.44 -21.39 0.39
CA LEU A 150 -9.95 -20.42 1.36
C LEU A 150 -10.40 -21.08 2.67
N SER A 151 -9.82 -22.23 3.02
CA SER A 151 -10.07 -22.91 4.30
C SER A 151 -8.93 -22.76 5.30
N ARG A 152 -7.79 -22.22 4.87
CA ARG A 152 -6.55 -22.19 5.66
C ARG A 152 -5.85 -20.86 5.56
N VAL A 153 -5.20 -20.49 6.65
CA VAL A 153 -4.28 -19.36 6.74
C VAL A 153 -2.90 -19.92 7.00
N TYR A 154 -1.90 -19.53 6.21
CA TYR A 154 -0.54 -20.01 6.35
C TYR A 154 0.30 -18.93 7.05
N PHE A 155 0.52 -19.08 8.36
CA PHE A 155 1.38 -18.20 9.13
C PHE A 155 2.84 -18.57 8.92
N GLN A 156 3.67 -17.59 8.57
CA GLN A 156 5.09 -17.82 8.29
C GLN A 156 5.96 -17.55 9.52
N ASN A 157 7.02 -18.33 9.68
CA ASN A 157 8.08 -18.06 10.64
C ASN A 157 8.93 -16.88 10.18
N GLY A 158 8.54 -15.66 10.58
CA GLY A 158 9.23 -14.42 10.18
C GLY A 158 10.69 -14.30 10.63
N LYS A 159 11.15 -15.14 11.57
CA LYS A 159 12.56 -15.19 12.00
C LYS A 159 13.44 -15.97 11.02
N ALA A 160 12.90 -17.02 10.42
CA ALA A 160 13.59 -17.82 9.42
C ALA A 160 13.40 -17.24 8.01
N LEU A 161 12.20 -16.72 7.71
CA LEU A 161 11.79 -16.22 6.41
C LEU A 161 11.19 -14.81 6.56
N PRO A 162 12.02 -13.76 6.49
CA PRO A 162 11.58 -12.39 6.74
C PRO A 162 10.55 -11.87 5.74
N PHE A 163 10.59 -12.34 4.48
CA PHE A 163 9.76 -11.82 3.39
C PHE A 163 8.69 -12.84 2.94
N HIS A 164 7.54 -12.33 2.49
CA HIS A 164 6.47 -13.17 1.92
C HIS A 164 6.94 -13.93 0.68
N TYR A 165 7.82 -13.32 -0.13
CA TYR A 165 8.37 -13.93 -1.33
C TYR A 165 9.11 -15.24 -1.01
N ASP A 166 10.07 -15.22 -0.09
CA ASP A 166 10.87 -16.40 0.25
C ASP A 166 10.01 -17.52 0.83
N PHE A 167 9.01 -17.16 1.64
CA PHE A 167 8.06 -18.11 2.19
C PHE A 167 7.16 -18.71 1.10
N GLY A 168 6.49 -17.88 0.32
CA GLY A 168 5.51 -18.30 -0.68
C GLY A 168 6.15 -19.12 -1.81
N THR A 169 7.30 -18.68 -2.33
CA THR A 169 8.00 -19.41 -3.40
C THR A 169 8.63 -20.73 -2.95
N ARG A 170 8.81 -20.93 -1.64
CA ARG A 170 9.37 -22.17 -1.08
C ARG A 170 8.29 -23.20 -0.75
N TYR A 171 7.20 -22.79 -0.10
CA TYR A 171 6.22 -23.72 0.48
C TYR A 171 4.86 -23.70 -0.20
N LEU A 172 4.41 -22.55 -0.70
CA LEU A 172 3.02 -22.41 -1.11
C LEU A 172 2.80 -22.89 -2.55
N PRO A 173 1.84 -23.79 -2.80
CA PRO A 173 1.47 -24.19 -4.14
C PRO A 173 1.00 -22.97 -4.94
N ARG A 174 1.21 -23.00 -6.25
CA ARG A 174 0.97 -21.88 -7.21
C ARG A 174 1.87 -20.67 -7.09
N LEU A 175 2.55 -20.49 -5.96
CA LEU A 175 3.57 -19.47 -5.76
C LEU A 175 4.98 -20.04 -5.87
N LYS A 176 5.13 -21.37 -5.76
CA LYS A 176 6.41 -22.06 -5.86
C LYS A 176 7.19 -21.69 -7.12
N ASP A 177 8.47 -21.41 -6.94
CA ASP A 177 9.45 -21.11 -8.01
C ASP A 177 9.11 -19.89 -8.90
N LEU A 178 8.14 -19.06 -8.51
CA LEU A 178 7.86 -17.80 -9.23
C LEU A 178 9.01 -16.81 -9.07
N SER A 179 9.30 -16.04 -10.12
CA SER A 179 10.15 -14.86 -10.01
C SER A 179 9.51 -13.77 -9.14
N TYR A 180 10.29 -12.81 -8.64
CA TYR A 180 9.76 -11.66 -7.89
C TYR A 180 8.62 -10.93 -8.62
N LEU A 181 8.78 -10.69 -9.92
CA LEU A 181 7.76 -10.00 -10.72
C LEU A 181 6.47 -10.81 -10.85
N GLU A 182 6.58 -12.14 -11.03
CA GLU A 182 5.40 -13.01 -11.11
C GLU A 182 4.72 -13.19 -9.75
N PHE A 183 5.51 -13.22 -8.68
CA PHE A 183 5.00 -13.25 -7.31
C PHE A 183 4.21 -11.98 -7.02
N ASP A 184 4.82 -10.80 -7.24
CA ASP A 184 4.16 -9.51 -7.03
C ASP A 184 2.89 -9.38 -7.87
N ALA A 185 2.95 -9.75 -9.15
CA ALA A 185 1.78 -9.79 -10.03
C ALA A 185 0.67 -10.69 -9.48
N GLY A 186 1.04 -11.87 -8.94
CA GLY A 186 0.12 -12.86 -8.41
C GLY A 186 -0.38 -12.59 -6.99
N THR A 187 0.20 -11.66 -6.24
CA THR A 187 -0.18 -11.42 -4.84
C THR A 187 -0.61 -9.99 -4.54
N LEU A 188 -0.05 -9.01 -5.24
CA LEU A 188 -0.32 -7.59 -4.99
C LEU A 188 -1.42 -7.00 -5.87
N TYR A 189 -1.77 -7.64 -6.99
CA TYR A 189 -2.78 -7.15 -7.92
C TYR A 189 -3.95 -8.13 -8.04
N ARG A 190 -5.15 -7.61 -8.35
CA ARG A 190 -6.40 -8.38 -8.46
C ARG A 190 -6.40 -9.34 -9.64
N SER A 191 -5.86 -8.92 -10.78
CA SER A 191 -5.93 -9.71 -12.01
C SER A 191 -5.06 -10.96 -11.90
N GLY A 192 -5.68 -12.13 -11.91
CA GLY A 192 -4.96 -13.41 -11.77
C GLY A 192 -4.41 -13.66 -10.37
N GLN A 193 -4.95 -13.01 -9.33
CA GLN A 193 -4.47 -13.15 -7.96
C GLN A 193 -4.48 -14.62 -7.50
N LYS A 194 -3.32 -15.07 -7.02
CA LYS A 194 -3.04 -16.43 -6.56
C LYS A 194 -3.13 -16.55 -5.04
N ALA A 195 -2.78 -15.49 -4.31
CA ALA A 195 -2.84 -15.47 -2.85
C ALA A 195 -3.07 -14.05 -2.31
N ILE A 196 -3.65 -13.98 -1.12
CA ILE A 196 -3.72 -12.77 -0.30
C ILE A 196 -2.57 -12.78 0.71
N LEU A 197 -1.87 -11.67 0.83
CA LEU A 197 -0.82 -11.48 1.83
C LEU A 197 -1.34 -10.62 2.97
N GLY A 198 -0.81 -10.83 4.17
CA GLY A 198 -1.19 -10.05 5.32
C GLY A 198 -0.29 -10.23 6.53
N SER A 199 -0.63 -9.53 7.60
CA SER A 199 0.03 -9.64 8.89
C SER A 199 -0.97 -9.56 10.02
N VAL A 200 -0.75 -10.37 11.05
CA VAL A 200 -1.35 -10.19 12.37
C VAL A 200 -0.36 -9.40 13.19
N PHE A 201 -0.83 -8.32 13.81
CA PHE A 201 -0.09 -7.57 14.81
C PHE A 201 -0.67 -7.84 16.19
N TYR A 202 0.16 -7.77 17.22
CA TYR A 202 -0.27 -7.94 18.61
C TYR A 202 0.46 -6.96 19.52
N SER A 203 -0.30 -6.31 20.41
CA SER A 203 0.20 -5.56 21.54
C SER A 203 -0.27 -6.19 22.85
N SER A 204 0.65 -6.86 23.54
CA SER A 204 0.41 -7.45 24.86
C SER A 204 0.09 -6.39 25.92
N LYS A 205 0.65 -5.19 25.79
CA LYS A 205 0.40 -4.04 26.67
C LYS A 205 -1.05 -3.57 26.63
N HIS A 206 -1.63 -3.54 25.44
CA HIS A 206 -3.01 -3.08 25.22
C HIS A 206 -4.03 -4.22 25.29
N GLN A 207 -3.59 -5.49 25.24
CA GLN A 207 -4.46 -6.66 25.05
C GLN A 207 -5.26 -6.53 23.76
N GLU A 208 -4.57 -6.19 22.67
CA GLU A 208 -5.18 -5.94 21.37
C GLU A 208 -4.39 -6.63 20.27
N TYR A 209 -5.09 -7.10 19.25
CA TYR A 209 -4.49 -7.61 18.02
C TYR A 209 -5.17 -6.96 16.81
N ALA A 210 -4.45 -6.91 15.70
CA ALA A 210 -4.96 -6.35 14.46
C ALA A 210 -4.59 -7.23 13.28
N ILE A 211 -5.47 -7.33 12.30
CA ILE A 211 -5.26 -8.05 11.04
C ILE A 211 -5.15 -7.02 9.93
N GLN A 212 -4.12 -7.15 9.10
CA GLN A 212 -3.89 -6.31 7.93
C GLN A 212 -3.77 -7.18 6.68
N PHE A 213 -4.34 -6.71 5.58
CA PHE A 213 -4.16 -7.28 4.23
C PHE A 213 -3.31 -6.34 3.39
N VAL A 214 -2.44 -6.91 2.56
CA VAL A 214 -1.49 -6.19 1.71
C VAL A 214 -1.84 -6.42 0.24
N GLY A 215 -1.93 -5.33 -0.52
CA GLY A 215 -2.17 -5.36 -1.97
C GLY A 215 -2.24 -3.93 -2.53
N GLN A 216 -1.96 -3.80 -3.82
CA GLN A 216 -2.02 -2.54 -4.58
C GLN A 216 -3.44 -2.18 -5.03
N ASP A 217 -4.32 -3.18 -5.07
CA ASP A 217 -5.74 -3.02 -5.39
C ASP A 217 -6.59 -3.16 -4.12
N ALA A 218 -7.54 -2.25 -3.91
CA ALA A 218 -8.46 -2.31 -2.78
C ALA A 218 -9.38 -3.54 -2.85
N LEU A 219 -9.48 -4.28 -1.73
CA LEU A 219 -10.41 -5.39 -1.57
C LEU A 219 -11.82 -4.88 -1.25
N PRO A 220 -12.89 -5.49 -1.83
CA PRO A 220 -14.25 -5.20 -1.41
C PRO A 220 -14.47 -5.50 0.09
N ALA A 221 -15.32 -4.72 0.75
CA ALA A 221 -15.55 -4.84 2.19
C ALA A 221 -16.10 -6.22 2.60
N GLU A 222 -16.94 -6.84 1.77
CA GLU A 222 -17.46 -8.19 1.97
C GLU A 222 -16.33 -9.24 1.97
N THR A 223 -15.33 -9.06 1.11
CA THR A 223 -14.14 -9.90 1.04
C THR A 223 -13.21 -9.67 2.21
N VAL A 224 -12.99 -8.41 2.60
CA VAL A 224 -12.24 -8.08 3.83
C VAL A 224 -12.91 -8.74 5.04
N ALA A 225 -14.24 -8.65 5.16
CA ALA A 225 -14.97 -9.25 6.26
C ALA A 225 -14.80 -10.77 6.33
N PHE A 226 -14.93 -11.44 5.18
CA PHE A 226 -14.71 -12.88 5.08
C PHE A 226 -13.28 -13.28 5.48
N LEU A 227 -12.27 -12.63 4.89
CA LEU A 227 -10.87 -12.95 5.14
C LEU A 227 -10.46 -12.60 6.58
N TYR A 228 -11.00 -11.52 7.13
CA TYR A 228 -10.75 -11.13 8.52
C TYR A 228 -11.20 -12.24 9.47
N HIS A 229 -12.42 -12.74 9.32
CA HIS A 229 -12.95 -13.82 10.17
C HIS A 229 -12.22 -15.15 9.97
N LEU A 230 -11.76 -15.44 8.74
CA LEU A 230 -10.93 -16.61 8.46
C LEU A 230 -9.59 -16.55 9.22
N VAL A 231 -8.93 -15.39 9.22
CA VAL A 231 -7.68 -15.18 9.97
C VAL A 231 -7.95 -15.16 11.47
N ASP A 232 -8.99 -14.47 11.92
CA ASP A 232 -9.36 -14.36 13.33
C ASP A 232 -9.64 -15.73 13.97
N ALA A 233 -10.34 -16.61 13.26
CA ALA A 233 -10.62 -17.98 13.68
C ALA A 233 -9.36 -18.87 13.73
N SER A 234 -8.30 -18.48 13.03
CA SER A 234 -7.01 -19.18 13.01
C SER A 234 -6.04 -18.68 14.10
N ILE A 235 -6.48 -17.73 14.93
CA ILE A 235 -5.73 -17.20 16.06
C ILE A 235 -6.28 -17.81 17.36
N VAL A 236 -5.44 -18.52 18.09
CA VAL A 236 -5.69 -18.99 19.46
C VAL A 236 -5.49 -17.83 20.42
N LYS A 237 -6.56 -17.46 21.11
CA LYS A 237 -6.64 -16.28 21.99
C LYS A 237 -6.51 -16.70 23.46
N PRO A 238 -5.75 -15.97 24.30
CA PRO A 238 -5.60 -16.31 25.72
C PRO A 238 -6.90 -16.03 26.50
N GLU A 239 -7.24 -16.92 27.43
CA GLU A 239 -8.38 -16.74 28.34
C GLU A 239 -7.96 -15.98 29.62
N PRO A 240 -8.81 -15.11 30.20
CA PRO A 240 -10.16 -14.77 29.73
C PRO A 240 -10.17 -13.74 28.60
N LEU A 241 -11.02 -13.94 27.59
CA LEU A 241 -11.18 -13.03 26.43
C LEU A 241 -11.77 -11.65 26.78
N THR A 242 -12.13 -11.39 28.04
CA THR A 242 -12.91 -10.21 28.45
C THR A 242 -12.22 -8.87 28.21
N GLN A 243 -10.91 -8.87 27.96
CA GLN A 243 -10.13 -7.66 27.67
C GLN A 243 -9.51 -7.65 26.27
N LEU A 244 -9.54 -8.77 25.55
CA LEU A 244 -8.90 -8.88 24.24
C LEU A 244 -9.77 -8.22 23.16
N LYS A 245 -9.20 -7.33 22.36
CA LYS A 245 -9.91 -6.70 21.23
C LYS A 245 -9.18 -6.95 19.91
N GLY A 246 -9.94 -7.38 18.90
CA GLY A 246 -9.49 -7.55 17.52
C GLY A 246 -9.88 -6.35 16.64
N PHE A 247 -8.99 -6.00 15.71
CA PHE A 247 -9.22 -4.90 14.77
C PHE A 247 -8.81 -5.27 13.35
N TYR A 248 -9.49 -4.72 12.35
CA TYR A 248 -8.96 -4.62 11.00
C TYR A 248 -8.12 -3.35 10.86
N MET A 249 -6.89 -3.48 10.37
CA MET A 249 -5.96 -2.36 10.17
C MET A 249 -5.60 -2.25 8.68
N PRO A 250 -6.33 -1.47 7.87
CA PRO A 250 -6.06 -1.35 6.45
C PRO A 250 -4.67 -0.77 6.18
N THR A 251 -4.00 -1.22 5.12
CA THR A 251 -2.87 -0.47 4.53
C THR A 251 -3.39 0.78 3.83
N TYR A 252 -2.49 1.64 3.37
CA TYR A 252 -2.87 2.86 2.64
C TYR A 252 -3.82 2.57 1.47
N GLU A 253 -3.49 1.60 0.63
CA GLU A 253 -4.28 1.20 -0.54
C GLU A 253 -5.66 0.64 -0.16
N GLN A 254 -5.80 0.12 1.06
CA GLN A 254 -7.04 -0.43 1.60
C GLN A 254 -7.81 0.57 2.46
N SER A 255 -7.28 1.78 2.70
CA SER A 255 -7.80 2.73 3.70
C SER A 255 -8.91 3.64 3.17
N HIS A 256 -9.07 3.74 1.85
CA HIS A 256 -10.10 4.54 1.18
C HIS A 256 -11.48 3.83 1.20
N LEU A 257 -12.02 3.64 2.40
CA LEU A 257 -13.31 2.98 2.63
C LEU A 257 -14.45 3.99 2.48
N ASP A 258 -15.37 3.73 1.55
CA ASP A 258 -16.60 4.52 1.42
C ASP A 258 -17.60 4.21 2.57
N PRO A 259 -18.67 5.01 2.75
CA PRO A 259 -19.65 4.78 3.81
C PRO A 259 -20.34 3.41 3.77
N ARG A 260 -20.47 2.81 2.59
CA ARG A 260 -21.06 1.48 2.42
C ARG A 260 -20.10 0.41 2.92
N ALA A 261 -18.82 0.49 2.56
CA ALA A 261 -17.77 -0.38 3.05
C ALA A 261 -17.65 -0.33 4.58
N LEU A 262 -17.69 0.87 5.17
CA LEU A 262 -17.69 1.04 6.63
C LEU A 262 -18.89 0.36 7.29
N HIS A 263 -20.09 0.53 6.71
CA HIS A 263 -21.29 -0.14 7.22
C HIS A 263 -21.18 -1.66 7.11
N THR A 264 -20.68 -2.19 5.99
CA THR A 264 -20.46 -3.63 5.78
C THR A 264 -19.52 -4.22 6.84
N LEU A 265 -18.38 -3.56 7.11
CA LEU A 265 -17.44 -4.01 8.13
C LEU A 265 -18.04 -3.95 9.54
N GLN A 266 -18.80 -2.90 9.86
CA GLN A 266 -19.47 -2.77 11.14
C GLN A 266 -20.52 -3.87 11.37
N GLN A 267 -21.31 -4.22 10.35
CA GLN A 267 -22.28 -5.32 10.43
C GLN A 267 -21.60 -6.69 10.61
N ALA A 268 -20.36 -6.81 10.13
CA ALA A 268 -19.53 -8.00 10.34
C ALA A 268 -18.81 -8.03 11.70
N ASP A 269 -19.12 -7.10 12.63
CA ASP A 269 -18.47 -6.95 13.94
C ASP A 269 -16.96 -6.65 13.83
N ILE A 270 -16.56 -5.90 12.81
CA ILE A 270 -15.16 -5.53 12.56
C ILE A 270 -14.94 -4.07 12.89
N SER A 271 -14.11 -3.83 13.90
CA SER A 271 -13.65 -2.49 14.27
C SER A 271 -12.38 -2.13 13.52
N LEU A 272 -12.28 -0.89 13.05
CA LEU A 272 -11.08 -0.38 12.40
C LEU A 272 -10.03 0.08 13.41
N ALA A 273 -8.77 -0.13 13.06
CA ALA A 273 -7.60 0.45 13.71
C ALA A 273 -6.67 1.07 12.67
N SER A 274 -5.76 1.92 13.13
CA SER A 274 -4.62 2.38 12.34
C SER A 274 -3.33 1.90 13.01
N PRO A 275 -2.19 1.88 12.29
CA PRO A 275 -0.89 1.53 12.87
C PRO A 275 -0.54 2.32 14.14
N LEU A 276 -1.11 3.51 14.31
CA LEU A 276 -0.93 4.32 15.52
C LEU A 276 -1.69 3.85 16.75
N ARG A 277 -2.59 2.87 16.64
CA ARG A 277 -3.41 2.44 17.77
C ARG A 277 -2.57 2.06 19.00
N TRP A 278 -1.38 1.52 18.76
CA TRP A 278 -0.44 1.11 19.80
C TRP A 278 0.81 1.99 19.87
N GLU A 279 0.92 2.98 18.97
CA GLU A 279 1.88 4.05 19.17
C GLU A 279 1.35 4.98 20.27
N SER A 280 2.27 5.63 20.98
CA SER A 280 1.88 6.55 22.05
C SER A 280 0.96 7.63 21.47
N PRO A 281 -0.20 7.93 22.10
CA PRO A 281 -1.10 8.95 21.58
C PRO A 281 -0.35 10.27 21.46
N GLY A 282 -0.40 10.87 20.27
CA GLY A 282 0.25 12.15 20.02
C GLY A 282 0.68 12.35 18.59
N ASP A 283 1.28 13.50 18.41
CA ASP A 283 1.99 13.94 17.24
C ASP A 283 3.30 13.16 17.02
N ALA A 284 3.78 13.09 15.77
CA ALA A 284 4.95 12.29 15.42
C ALA A 284 5.86 12.98 14.40
N VAL A 285 7.17 13.06 14.65
CA VAL A 285 8.18 13.42 13.65
C VAL A 285 8.70 12.16 12.96
N TYR A 286 8.45 12.03 11.67
CA TYR A 286 8.99 10.93 10.86
C TYR A 286 10.34 11.26 10.23
N ALA A 287 10.60 12.54 9.95
CA ALA A 287 11.89 13.05 9.49
C ALA A 287 12.19 14.38 10.18
N PHE A 288 13.38 14.48 10.78
CA PHE A 288 13.84 15.70 11.44
C PHE A 288 14.44 16.68 10.43
N GLY A 289 14.52 17.95 10.81
CA GLY A 289 15.04 19.01 9.95
C GLY A 289 14.31 20.33 10.19
N TRP A 290 14.57 21.29 9.32
CA TRP A 290 13.88 22.58 9.37
C TRP A 290 13.53 23.05 7.96
N ALA A 291 12.46 23.81 7.87
CA ALA A 291 11.97 24.37 6.63
C ALA A 291 11.36 25.74 6.88
N MET A 292 11.53 26.62 5.90
CA MET A 292 10.73 27.82 5.74
C MET A 292 10.10 27.75 4.36
N GLY A 293 8.79 27.97 4.28
CA GLY A 293 8.03 27.91 3.03
C GLY A 293 6.60 28.37 3.23
N ARG A 294 5.90 28.61 2.12
CA ARG A 294 4.46 28.87 2.14
C ARG A 294 3.73 27.60 2.55
N LEU A 295 2.80 27.69 3.49
CA LEU A 295 1.96 26.57 3.90
C LEU A 295 0.87 26.35 2.85
N THR A 296 0.86 25.19 2.19
CA THR A 296 -0.09 24.89 1.12
C THR A 296 -0.84 23.60 1.43
N TYR A 297 -2.17 23.71 1.57
CA TYR A 297 -3.02 22.55 1.78
C TYR A 297 -3.41 21.90 0.46
N VAL A 298 -3.21 20.59 0.35
CA VAL A 298 -3.68 19.78 -0.77
C VAL A 298 -4.22 18.46 -0.24
N GLN A 299 -5.38 18.01 -0.73
CA GLN A 299 -5.89 16.67 -0.41
C GLN A 299 -4.93 15.60 -0.95
N ALA A 300 -4.76 14.50 -0.23
CA ALA A 300 -3.71 13.52 -0.53
C ALA A 300 -3.80 12.93 -1.95
N ASP A 301 -5.00 12.81 -2.51
CA ASP A 301 -5.26 12.30 -3.86
C ASP A 301 -5.09 13.35 -4.98
N GLN A 302 -4.89 14.63 -4.62
CA GLN A 302 -4.74 15.75 -5.55
C GLN A 302 -3.32 16.31 -5.63
N ILE A 303 -2.39 15.81 -4.81
CA ILE A 303 -1.01 16.32 -4.71
C ILE A 303 -0.30 16.39 -6.06
N ASP A 304 -0.37 15.31 -6.86
CA ASP A 304 0.30 15.26 -8.17
C ASP A 304 -0.25 16.30 -9.15
N GLN A 305 -1.57 16.55 -9.11
CA GLN A 305 -2.21 17.51 -9.98
C GLN A 305 -1.86 18.94 -9.55
N ALA A 306 -1.97 19.25 -8.25
CA ALA A 306 -1.60 20.55 -7.70
C ALA A 306 -0.14 20.91 -7.95
N TYR A 307 0.76 19.92 -7.92
CA TYR A 307 2.17 20.12 -8.23
C TYR A 307 2.39 20.40 -9.72
N ARG A 308 1.70 19.68 -10.62
CA ARG A 308 1.77 19.89 -12.07
C ARG A 308 1.21 21.24 -12.51
N ASP A 309 0.18 21.72 -11.82
CA ASP A 309 -0.46 23.01 -12.09
C ASP A 309 0.30 24.20 -11.46
N GLY A 310 1.34 23.93 -10.67
CA GLY A 310 2.15 24.95 -10.00
C GLY A 310 1.50 25.58 -8.76
N GLU A 311 0.37 25.03 -8.32
CA GLU A 311 -0.32 25.42 -7.09
C GLU A 311 0.51 25.03 -5.86
N LEU A 312 1.05 23.81 -5.88
CA LEU A 312 2.05 23.31 -4.93
C LEU A 312 3.46 23.42 -5.53
N LYS A 313 4.39 24.05 -4.82
CA LYS A 313 5.77 24.26 -5.28
C LYS A 313 6.79 23.51 -4.44
N ALA A 314 7.99 23.32 -5.01
CA ALA A 314 9.11 22.71 -4.28
C ALA A 314 9.59 23.49 -3.06
N THR A 315 9.23 24.77 -2.97
CA THR A 315 9.54 25.66 -1.85
C THR A 315 8.47 25.67 -0.76
N ASP A 316 7.33 25.01 -0.98
CA ASP A 316 6.20 25.04 -0.07
C ASP A 316 6.33 23.99 1.03
N ILE A 317 5.67 24.23 2.17
CA ILE A 317 5.42 23.22 3.18
C ILE A 317 4.03 22.65 2.87
N LEU A 318 3.99 21.37 2.49
CA LEU A 318 2.74 20.66 2.16
C LEU A 318 2.00 20.31 3.45
N LEU A 319 0.75 20.73 3.55
CA LEU A 319 -0.22 20.28 4.56
C LEU A 319 -1.23 19.37 3.88
N THR A 320 -1.50 18.19 4.43
CA THR A 320 -2.43 17.24 3.78
C THR A 320 -3.19 16.39 4.80
N ASP A 321 -4.36 15.89 4.40
CA ASP A 321 -5.28 15.13 5.22
C ASP A 321 -4.84 13.67 5.44
N ALA A 322 -4.10 13.10 4.50
CA ALA A 322 -3.54 11.75 4.62
C ALA A 322 -2.06 11.68 4.21
N VAL A 323 -1.37 10.62 4.61
CA VAL A 323 0.00 10.38 4.12
C VAL A 323 -0.10 9.93 2.67
N PRO A 324 0.50 10.65 1.70
CA PRO A 324 0.35 10.29 0.29
C PRO A 324 1.13 9.02 -0.06
N ALA A 325 0.83 8.41 -1.21
CA ALA A 325 1.64 7.30 -1.72
C ALA A 325 3.08 7.72 -2.04
N GLU A 326 3.22 8.92 -2.61
CA GLU A 326 4.47 9.55 -3.02
C GLU A 326 4.46 11.02 -2.62
N VAL A 327 5.64 11.59 -2.35
CA VAL A 327 5.74 13.04 -2.08
C VAL A 327 6.56 13.67 -3.19
N PRO A 328 6.02 14.66 -3.92
CA PRO A 328 6.83 15.47 -4.83
C PRO A 328 7.89 16.25 -4.03
N ARG A 329 8.84 16.88 -4.71
CA ARG A 329 9.79 17.73 -3.98
C ARG A 329 9.01 18.88 -3.33
N VAL A 330 9.13 19.03 -2.01
CA VAL A 330 8.57 20.12 -1.19
C VAL A 330 9.58 20.51 -0.13
N ALA A 331 9.42 21.66 0.52
CA ALA A 331 10.33 22.11 1.58
C ALA A 331 10.09 21.41 2.92
N GLY A 332 8.88 20.90 3.17
CA GLY A 332 8.49 20.15 4.35
C GLY A 332 7.10 19.54 4.20
N LEU A 333 6.76 18.59 5.07
CA LEU A 333 5.50 17.85 5.04
C LEU A 333 4.84 17.81 6.42
N ILE A 334 3.55 18.15 6.48
CA ILE A 334 2.69 18.01 7.64
C ILE A 334 1.44 17.21 7.25
N THR A 335 1.12 16.14 7.99
CA THR A 335 -0.05 15.29 7.72
C THR A 335 -0.99 15.22 8.92
N PHE A 336 -2.30 15.17 8.66
CA PHE A 336 -3.32 14.96 9.70
C PHE A 336 -3.64 13.50 9.94
N SER A 337 -3.32 12.64 8.99
CA SER A 337 -3.27 11.21 9.24
C SER A 337 -1.82 10.79 9.46
N PRO A 338 -1.61 9.83 10.37
CA PRO A 338 -0.29 9.33 10.68
C PRO A 338 0.18 8.24 9.71
N THR A 339 1.46 7.88 9.79
CA THR A 339 2.06 6.74 9.09
C THR A 339 3.08 6.02 9.97
N THR A 340 3.71 4.98 9.44
CA THR A 340 4.81 4.28 10.12
C THR A 340 6.16 4.94 9.82
N PRO A 341 7.15 4.83 10.73
CA PRO A 341 8.50 5.36 10.49
C PRO A 341 9.24 4.72 9.31
N ASN A 342 8.80 3.56 8.84
CA ASN A 342 9.36 2.85 7.68
C ASN A 342 8.52 3.02 6.41
N SER A 343 7.49 3.88 6.45
CA SER A 343 6.73 4.19 5.25
C SER A 343 7.62 4.79 4.17
N HIS A 344 7.25 4.55 2.91
CA HIS A 344 7.96 5.05 1.75
C HIS A 344 8.21 6.56 1.85
N VAL A 345 7.16 7.31 2.21
CA VAL A 345 7.21 8.76 2.44
C VAL A 345 8.16 9.17 3.55
N ALA A 346 8.18 8.47 4.69
CA ALA A 346 9.11 8.77 5.78
C ALA A 346 10.57 8.59 5.34
N ILE A 347 10.87 7.51 4.62
CA ILE A 347 12.21 7.23 4.08
C ILE A 347 12.61 8.29 3.05
N LEU A 348 11.71 8.64 2.12
CA LEU A 348 11.96 9.69 1.12
C LEU A 348 12.22 11.05 1.78
N SER A 349 11.44 11.41 2.79
CA SER A 349 11.58 12.70 3.50
C SER A 349 12.95 12.81 4.17
N ARG A 350 13.44 11.72 4.79
CA ARG A 350 14.80 11.63 5.35
C ARG A 350 15.87 11.75 4.28
N ASN A 351 15.69 11.06 3.15
CA ASN A 351 16.63 11.12 2.02
C ASN A 351 16.69 12.52 1.39
N PHE A 352 15.57 13.23 1.33
CA PHE A 352 15.52 14.61 0.87
C PHE A 352 15.98 15.63 1.92
N GLY A 353 16.10 15.22 3.19
CA GLY A 353 16.47 16.09 4.29
C GLY A 353 15.39 17.13 4.63
N ILE A 354 14.12 16.78 4.42
CA ILE A 354 12.98 17.67 4.71
C ILE A 354 12.29 17.23 6.02
N PRO A 355 11.79 18.17 6.83
CA PRO A 355 11.01 17.82 8.00
C PRO A 355 9.68 17.18 7.60
N PHE A 356 9.32 16.07 8.24
CA PHE A 356 8.03 15.40 8.09
C PHE A 356 7.40 15.14 9.46
N TYR A 357 6.23 15.73 9.67
CA TYR A 357 5.50 15.77 10.92
C TYR A 357 4.04 15.32 10.75
N HIS A 358 3.52 14.55 11.71
CA HIS A 358 2.11 14.28 11.89
C HIS A 358 1.57 15.09 13.06
N GLU A 359 0.55 15.91 12.80
CA GLU A 359 -0.16 16.67 13.82
C GLU A 359 -1.44 15.93 14.23
N SER A 360 -1.51 15.49 15.48
CA SER A 360 -2.66 14.74 16.01
C SER A 360 -3.73 15.62 16.67
N HIS A 361 -3.38 16.83 17.11
CA HIS A 361 -4.22 17.63 17.99
C HIS A 361 -5.20 18.49 17.18
N PRO A 362 -6.54 18.32 17.32
CA PRO A 362 -7.51 18.99 16.46
C PRO A 362 -7.45 20.52 16.49
N VAL A 363 -7.06 21.09 17.63
CA VAL A 363 -6.87 22.54 17.78
C VAL A 363 -5.74 23.02 16.87
N THR A 364 -4.59 22.35 16.91
CA THR A 364 -3.43 22.70 16.09
C THR A 364 -3.65 22.39 14.61
N GLN A 365 -4.38 21.31 14.28
CA GLN A 365 -4.82 21.06 12.91
C GLN A 365 -5.67 22.23 12.38
N ALA A 366 -6.61 22.75 13.18
CA ALA A 366 -7.42 23.89 12.81
C ALA A 366 -6.60 25.18 12.67
N GLU A 367 -5.61 25.41 13.54
CA GLU A 367 -4.67 26.54 13.43
C GLU A 367 -3.86 26.47 12.13
N LEU A 368 -3.31 25.29 11.78
CA LEU A 368 -2.58 25.08 10.53
C LEU A 368 -3.47 25.31 9.31
N GLN A 369 -4.70 24.80 9.32
CA GLN A 369 -5.68 25.02 8.26
C GLN A 369 -6.02 26.50 8.07
N GLN A 370 -6.22 27.24 9.16
CA GLN A 370 -6.49 28.68 9.11
C GLN A 370 -5.30 29.50 8.60
N SER A 371 -4.10 28.92 8.65
CA SER A 371 -2.85 29.59 8.31
C SER A 371 -2.34 29.27 6.89
N VAL A 372 -3.11 28.50 6.13
CA VAL A 372 -2.81 28.17 4.72
C VAL A 372 -2.64 29.46 3.91
N GLY A 373 -1.59 29.48 3.08
CA GLY A 373 -1.18 30.64 2.30
C GLY A 373 -0.15 31.53 2.99
N GLY A 374 -0.02 31.44 4.32
CA GLY A 374 1.02 32.14 5.09
C GLY A 374 2.39 31.47 4.99
N THR A 375 3.44 32.17 5.42
CA THR A 375 4.79 31.59 5.51
C THR A 375 5.00 30.96 6.87
N LEU A 376 5.35 29.67 6.87
CA LEU A 376 5.62 28.88 8.06
C LEU A 376 7.11 28.58 8.17
N MET A 377 7.69 28.79 9.35
CA MET A 377 8.94 28.17 9.77
C MET A 377 8.59 26.90 10.55
N LEU A 378 9.08 25.75 10.11
CA LEU A 378 8.93 24.45 10.76
C LEU A 378 10.31 23.96 11.18
N ARG A 379 10.45 23.50 12.41
CA ARG A 379 11.64 22.84 12.93
C ARG A 379 11.23 21.60 13.72
N THR A 380 11.89 20.51 13.40
CA THR A 380 11.77 19.20 14.05
C THR A 380 13.18 18.77 14.45
N THR A 381 13.38 18.44 15.73
CA THR A 381 14.73 18.27 16.30
C THR A 381 15.20 16.82 16.30
N GLU A 382 14.32 15.88 16.64
CA GLU A 382 14.56 14.43 16.61
C GLU A 382 13.28 13.68 16.19
N GLY A 383 13.42 12.44 15.70
CA GLY A 383 12.30 11.61 15.25
C GLY A 383 11.51 10.97 16.39
N TRP A 384 10.23 10.69 16.14
CA TRP A 384 9.25 10.07 17.06
C TRP A 384 8.85 8.64 16.66
N GLY A 385 9.61 7.99 15.78
CA GLY A 385 9.27 6.64 15.34
C GLY A 385 9.62 5.53 16.35
N ILE A 386 8.70 4.56 16.52
CA ILE A 386 8.76 3.24 17.22
C ILE A 386 9.45 3.15 18.60
N ASN A 387 10.25 4.10 19.07
CA ASN A 387 10.78 4.15 20.43
C ASN A 387 11.06 5.61 20.82
N ARG A 388 10.38 6.07 21.88
CA ARG A 388 10.42 7.44 22.39
C ARG A 388 11.86 7.92 22.65
N SER A 389 12.31 8.93 21.92
CA SER A 389 13.35 9.84 22.44
C SER A 389 12.68 10.92 23.28
N ALA A 390 13.06 11.07 24.54
CA ALA A 390 12.52 12.10 25.44
C ALA A 390 12.88 13.55 25.02
N SER A 391 13.67 13.73 23.95
CA SER A 391 14.19 15.01 23.46
C SER A 391 13.55 15.52 22.16
N ALA A 392 12.63 14.78 21.55
CA ALA A 392 12.03 15.20 20.28
C ALA A 392 11.07 16.38 20.47
N THR A 393 11.27 17.46 19.70
CA THR A 393 10.43 18.66 19.74
C THR A 393 10.03 19.12 18.35
N VAL A 394 8.79 19.59 18.24
CA VAL A 394 8.26 20.26 17.05
C VAL A 394 8.00 21.70 17.40
N HIS A 395 8.54 22.60 16.59
CA HIS A 395 8.28 24.02 16.67
C HIS A 395 7.88 24.48 15.29
N PHE A 396 6.70 25.06 15.18
CA PHE A 396 6.36 25.84 14.01
C PHE A 396 6.00 27.26 14.43
N SER A 397 6.25 28.21 13.54
CA SER A 397 5.96 29.63 13.77
C SER A 397 5.53 30.24 12.45
N LEU A 398 4.36 30.87 12.46
CA LEU A 398 3.90 31.68 11.35
C LEU A 398 4.69 32.99 11.37
N LEU A 399 5.22 33.36 10.21
CA LEU A 399 5.96 34.59 10.06
C LEU A 399 4.98 35.69 9.65
N GLU A 400 5.07 36.84 10.32
CA GLU A 400 4.31 38.03 9.94
C GLU A 400 4.85 38.58 8.62
N ASP A 401 3.93 38.92 7.71
CA ASP A 401 4.28 39.60 6.48
C ASP A 401 4.37 41.13 6.68
N PRO A 402 5.37 41.81 6.10
CA PRO A 402 6.43 41.26 5.26
C PRO A 402 7.58 40.66 6.08
N ILE A 403 8.12 39.54 5.62
CA ILE A 403 9.33 38.94 6.20
C ILE A 403 10.53 39.88 5.97
N PRO A 404 11.30 40.26 7.01
CA PRO A 404 12.47 41.09 6.84
C PRO A 404 13.50 40.44 5.91
N SER A 405 14.03 41.20 4.94
CA SER A 405 14.97 40.68 3.93
C SER A 405 16.20 40.00 4.55
N ALA A 406 16.70 40.51 5.67
CA ALA A 406 17.82 39.91 6.39
C ALA A 406 17.56 38.47 6.86
N VAL A 407 16.29 38.13 7.16
CA VAL A 407 15.89 36.76 7.50
C VAL A 407 15.87 35.90 6.24
N SER A 408 15.22 36.37 5.18
CA SER A 408 15.17 35.66 3.89
C SER A 408 16.57 35.36 3.34
N ASP A 409 17.46 36.36 3.32
CA ASP A 409 18.84 36.23 2.84
C ASP A 409 19.64 35.20 3.66
N ALA A 410 19.44 35.18 4.99
CA ALA A 410 20.07 34.21 5.87
C ALA A 410 19.57 32.78 5.61
N ILE A 411 18.26 32.61 5.40
CA ILE A 411 17.67 31.30 5.08
C ILE A 411 18.14 30.82 3.71
N GLU A 412 18.18 31.68 2.70
CA GLU A 412 18.72 31.34 1.38
C GLU A 412 20.19 30.89 1.49
N THR A 413 21.01 31.63 2.24
CA THR A 413 22.41 31.26 2.49
C THR A 413 22.53 29.90 3.17
N LEU A 414 21.70 29.61 4.18
CA LEU A 414 21.70 28.32 4.88
C LEU A 414 21.18 27.16 4.02
N LYS A 415 20.28 27.43 3.07
CA LYS A 415 19.72 26.45 2.14
C LYS A 415 20.54 26.27 0.87
N GLN A 416 21.59 27.06 0.65
CA GLN A 416 22.45 26.90 -0.52
C GLN A 416 23.06 25.49 -0.50
N PRO A 417 22.73 24.63 -1.49
CA PRO A 417 23.31 23.30 -1.55
C PRO A 417 24.80 23.43 -1.83
N GLN A 418 25.59 22.47 -1.35
CA GLN A 418 27.00 22.40 -1.70
C GLN A 418 27.14 22.34 -3.23
N ALA A 419 28.05 23.15 -3.77
CA ALA A 419 28.34 23.12 -5.20
C ALA A 419 28.73 21.69 -5.63
N LEU A 420 27.86 21.08 -6.44
CA LEU A 420 28.06 19.73 -6.92
C LEU A 420 29.21 19.73 -7.93
N ARG A 421 30.24 18.91 -7.68
CA ARG A 421 31.38 18.76 -8.58
C ARG A 421 31.18 17.50 -9.42
N PHE A 422 30.43 17.63 -10.51
CA PHE A 422 30.29 16.55 -11.48
C PHE A 422 31.32 16.69 -12.60
N LYS A 423 31.81 15.55 -13.10
CA LYS A 423 32.46 15.51 -14.40
C LYS A 423 31.39 15.76 -15.47
N PRO A 424 31.61 16.68 -16.43
CA PRO A 424 30.70 16.85 -17.56
C PRO A 424 30.53 15.54 -18.32
N MET A 425 29.33 15.33 -18.88
CA MET A 425 29.08 14.14 -19.70
C MET A 425 30.07 14.09 -20.87
N ALA A 426 30.68 12.93 -21.09
CA ALA A 426 31.63 12.66 -22.15
C ALA A 426 31.03 11.70 -23.18
N ARG A 427 31.30 11.97 -24.46
CA ARG A 427 30.95 11.05 -25.54
C ARG A 427 31.94 9.90 -25.58
N THR A 428 31.42 8.72 -25.86
CA THR A 428 32.18 7.48 -26.07
C THR A 428 32.25 7.09 -27.54
N GLY A 429 31.35 7.62 -28.39
CA GLY A 429 31.25 7.26 -29.80
C GLY A 429 30.51 5.94 -30.06
N ALA A 430 29.91 5.35 -29.02
CA ALA A 430 29.07 4.16 -29.11
C ALA A 430 27.81 4.38 -28.25
N LEU A 431 26.67 3.81 -28.64
CA LEU A 431 25.41 3.93 -27.87
C LEU A 431 25.39 3.04 -26.62
N THR A 432 26.21 1.99 -26.64
CA THR A 432 26.31 1.01 -25.56
C THR A 432 27.76 0.58 -25.37
N LEU A 433 28.13 0.28 -24.13
CA LEU A 433 29.38 -0.40 -23.76
C LEU A 433 29.04 -1.75 -23.12
N ASN A 434 29.94 -2.72 -23.27
CA ASN A 434 29.84 -3.95 -22.48
C ASN A 434 30.14 -3.62 -21.01
N MET A 435 29.41 -4.20 -20.07
CA MET A 435 29.64 -3.97 -18.63
C MET A 435 31.07 -4.36 -18.19
N ASP A 436 31.72 -5.30 -18.88
CA ASP A 436 33.11 -5.68 -18.64
C ASP A 436 34.11 -4.54 -18.95
N GLU A 437 33.74 -3.61 -19.83
CA GLU A 437 34.56 -2.47 -20.26
C GLU A 437 34.35 -1.23 -19.38
N VAL A 438 33.34 -1.24 -18.51
CA VAL A 438 32.94 -0.11 -17.67
C VAL A 438 33.61 -0.19 -16.30
N SER A 439 33.95 0.96 -15.71
CA SER A 439 34.45 1.04 -14.34
C SER A 439 33.72 2.14 -13.55
N PRO A 440 33.86 2.18 -12.21
CA PRO A 440 33.36 3.29 -11.41
C PRO A 440 33.93 4.66 -11.81
N SER A 441 35.01 4.71 -12.60
CA SER A 441 35.59 5.97 -13.07
C SER A 441 34.88 6.57 -14.29
N ASP A 442 34.05 5.77 -14.98
CA ASP A 442 33.32 6.12 -16.21
C ASP A 442 31.92 6.74 -15.94
N ILE A 443 31.72 7.30 -14.74
CA ILE A 443 30.45 7.96 -14.35
C ILE A 443 30.03 9.04 -15.36
N ASP A 444 31.00 9.72 -15.97
CA ASP A 444 30.82 10.74 -16.98
C ASP A 444 30.37 10.21 -18.34
N ARG A 445 30.39 8.89 -18.56
CA ARG A 445 30.04 8.24 -19.84
C ARG A 445 28.75 7.45 -19.78
N VAL A 446 28.48 6.78 -18.65
CA VAL A 446 27.35 5.85 -18.49
C VAL A 446 26.51 6.12 -17.24
N GLY A 447 26.85 7.15 -16.46
CA GLY A 447 26.18 7.49 -15.22
C GLY A 447 26.59 6.63 -14.02
N GLY A 448 26.25 7.11 -12.83
CA GLY A 448 26.66 6.50 -11.56
C GLY A 448 26.20 5.05 -11.39
N LYS A 449 24.96 4.73 -11.79
CA LYS A 449 24.40 3.39 -11.62
C LYS A 449 25.15 2.35 -12.44
N ALA A 450 25.31 2.54 -13.75
CA ALA A 450 26.03 1.60 -14.61
C ALA A 450 27.51 1.51 -14.24
N ALA A 451 28.15 2.66 -13.97
CA ALA A 451 29.55 2.71 -13.56
C ALA A 451 29.82 1.87 -12.29
N HIS A 452 28.96 1.93 -11.29
CA HIS A 452 29.11 1.15 -10.06
C HIS A 452 28.58 -0.28 -10.18
N PHE A 453 27.55 -0.53 -11.00
CA PHE A 453 27.08 -1.88 -11.29
C PHE A 453 28.16 -2.74 -11.95
N SER A 454 29.09 -2.14 -12.70
CA SER A 454 30.27 -2.85 -13.22
C SER A 454 31.07 -3.59 -12.15
N PHE A 455 31.09 -3.07 -10.92
CA PHE A 455 31.71 -3.76 -9.79
C PHE A 455 30.96 -5.03 -9.43
N LEU A 456 29.63 -4.96 -9.31
CA LEU A 456 28.79 -6.12 -9.04
C LEU A 456 28.91 -7.14 -10.17
N SER A 457 28.82 -6.71 -11.44
CA SER A 457 28.92 -7.58 -12.60
C SER A 457 30.22 -8.38 -12.67
N ARG A 458 31.33 -7.87 -12.11
CA ARG A 458 32.63 -8.55 -12.12
C ARG A 458 32.85 -9.48 -10.93
N TYR A 459 32.20 -9.22 -9.80
CA TYR A 459 32.49 -9.90 -8.52
C TYR A 459 31.29 -10.59 -7.88
N GLY A 460 30.09 -10.40 -8.42
CA GLY A 460 28.90 -11.08 -7.97
C GLY A 460 28.83 -12.52 -8.47
N ASP A 461 27.76 -13.20 -8.08
CA ASP A 461 27.53 -14.60 -8.41
C ASP A 461 26.69 -14.77 -9.69
N GLU A 462 26.31 -16.01 -9.95
CA GLU A 462 25.49 -16.45 -11.08
C GLU A 462 24.06 -15.88 -11.10
N SER A 463 23.63 -15.13 -10.07
CA SER A 463 22.36 -14.41 -10.08
C SER A 463 22.39 -13.11 -10.90
N ILE A 464 23.57 -12.62 -11.28
CA ILE A 464 23.69 -11.39 -12.08
C ILE A 464 23.34 -11.68 -13.55
N PRO A 465 22.34 -10.98 -14.12
CA PRO A 465 21.95 -11.19 -15.51
C PRO A 465 23.10 -10.94 -16.49
N SER A 466 23.31 -11.89 -17.40
CA SER A 466 24.30 -11.80 -18.48
C SER A 466 23.66 -12.15 -19.83
N PRO A 467 23.91 -11.37 -20.90
CA PRO A 467 24.82 -10.24 -20.96
C PRO A 467 24.28 -8.96 -20.30
N SER A 468 25.17 -8.22 -19.66
CA SER A 468 24.89 -6.88 -19.11
C SER A 468 25.52 -5.80 -19.99
N LEU A 469 24.78 -4.72 -20.24
CA LEU A 469 25.23 -3.60 -21.07
C LEU A 469 24.99 -2.26 -20.36
N ALA A 470 25.88 -1.30 -20.62
CA ALA A 470 25.74 0.07 -20.17
C ALA A 470 25.32 0.97 -21.33
N ILE A 471 24.20 1.68 -21.17
CA ILE A 471 23.79 2.71 -22.13
C ILE A 471 24.64 3.95 -21.87
N THR A 472 25.25 4.50 -22.93
CA THR A 472 26.12 5.67 -22.82
C THR A 472 25.32 6.97 -22.93
N PHE A 473 25.90 8.07 -22.49
CA PHE A 473 25.31 9.40 -22.69
C PHE A 473 25.27 9.82 -24.16
N ASP A 474 25.95 9.13 -25.08
CA ASP A 474 25.81 9.37 -26.52
C ASP A 474 24.35 9.24 -26.94
N LEU A 475 23.64 8.20 -26.46
CA LEU A 475 22.20 8.01 -26.75
C LEU A 475 21.37 9.20 -26.28
N TRP A 476 21.57 9.64 -25.04
CA TRP A 476 20.84 10.79 -24.48
C TRP A 476 21.17 12.09 -25.22
N GLN A 477 22.45 12.35 -25.49
CA GLN A 477 22.88 13.56 -26.18
C GLN A 477 22.37 13.61 -27.62
N ASP A 478 22.42 12.48 -28.35
CA ASP A 478 21.87 12.40 -29.71
C ASP A 478 20.35 12.56 -29.70
N PHE A 479 19.65 12.00 -28.71
CA PHE A 479 18.21 12.21 -28.51
C PHE A 479 17.87 13.68 -28.28
N MET A 480 18.64 14.37 -27.42
CA MET A 480 18.45 15.80 -27.13
C MET A 480 18.73 16.72 -28.33
N LEU A 481 19.49 16.24 -29.31
CA LEU A 481 19.76 16.93 -30.58
C LEU A 481 18.71 16.67 -31.67
N GLN A 482 17.72 15.80 -31.42
CA GLN A 482 16.65 15.57 -32.39
C GLN A 482 15.89 16.86 -32.69
N PRO A 483 15.47 17.07 -33.95
CA PRO A 483 14.70 18.25 -34.33
C PRO A 483 13.33 18.24 -33.64
N MET A 484 12.94 19.38 -33.08
CA MET A 484 11.67 19.64 -32.44
C MET A 484 11.06 20.93 -33.01
N GLY A 485 10.08 20.78 -33.90
CA GLY A 485 9.58 21.89 -34.72
C GLY A 485 10.50 22.19 -35.91
N GLN A 486 10.44 23.41 -36.44
CA GLN A 486 11.19 23.77 -37.66
C GLN A 486 12.66 24.14 -37.39
N ASP A 487 12.97 24.77 -36.24
CA ASP A 487 14.29 25.40 -36.04
C ASP A 487 14.98 25.07 -34.70
N LEU A 488 14.38 24.23 -33.85
CA LEU A 488 14.92 23.91 -32.53
C LEU A 488 15.31 22.44 -32.45
N THR A 489 16.37 22.15 -31.69
CA THR A 489 16.56 20.80 -31.14
C THR A 489 15.63 20.62 -29.95
N LEU A 490 15.39 19.37 -29.55
CA LEU A 490 14.65 19.07 -28.32
C LEU A 490 15.23 19.81 -27.11
N GLN A 491 16.57 19.85 -26.99
CA GLN A 491 17.25 20.60 -25.94
C GLN A 491 16.92 22.10 -25.95
N ALA A 492 17.00 22.74 -27.12
CA ALA A 492 16.74 24.17 -27.26
C ALA A 492 15.26 24.48 -26.99
N TRP A 493 14.35 23.60 -27.43
CA TRP A 493 12.93 23.71 -27.14
C TRP A 493 12.62 23.59 -25.64
N ILE A 494 13.26 22.65 -24.91
CA ILE A 494 13.12 22.52 -23.46
C ILE A 494 13.64 23.79 -22.75
N ALA A 495 14.81 24.30 -23.13
CA ALA A 495 15.38 25.50 -22.54
C ALA A 495 14.45 26.71 -22.70
N HIS A 496 13.90 26.92 -23.91
CA HIS A 496 12.93 27.98 -24.17
C HIS A 496 11.69 27.86 -23.29
N ARG A 497 11.14 26.65 -23.13
CA ARG A 497 9.96 26.41 -22.28
C ARG A 497 10.22 26.68 -20.80
N LEU A 498 11.45 26.46 -20.33
CA LEU A 498 11.85 26.73 -18.96
C LEU A 498 12.11 28.22 -18.70
N GLU A 499 12.50 29.00 -19.72
CA GLU A 499 12.65 30.46 -19.60
C GLU A 499 11.29 31.18 -19.59
N GLU A 500 10.25 30.58 -20.18
CA GLU A 500 8.88 31.12 -20.18
C GLU A 500 8.07 30.81 -18.91
N ALA A 501 8.55 29.88 -18.07
CA ALA A 501 7.89 29.42 -16.84
C ALA A 501 8.45 30.15 -15.61
#